data_AF-A0A7Y5ADS7-F1
#
_entry.id   AF-A0A7Y5ADS7-F1
#
_cell.length_a   1.000
_cell.length_b   1.000
_cell.length_c   1.000
_cell.angle_alpha   90.00
_cell.angle_beta   90.00
_cell.angle_gamma   90.00
#
_symmetry.space_group_name_H-M   'P 1'
#
loop_
_entity.id
_entity.type
_entity.pdbx_description
1 polymer ?
#
loop_
_entity_poly.entity_id
_entity_poly.type
_entity_poly.pdbx_seq_one_letter_code
_entity_poly.pdbx_strand_id
1 'polypeptide(L)'
;MSDLTPKQQQLMGAWGAIHKGAGEALEWIEQVRGNAASVEAEADGLGLRLRRARNRAKNLQRSASSPMAVGFFGLSQAGKSYLISALASDANGKLESNFGGQVLDFIQHVNPPGGGGEATGLVTRFSHKSTPSQDASYPVELKLFSEIEVAKILCNAWFEDFDHERMDYSFTEQRIQAALNDFEGQEKNQAQAGVSSDDVVALWDYLRSNYEKSTRLLDEHYWPRAVKLAPRLAPRERAKLFSVLWGGQAPITDLYSVLAGALQRLGHA
;
A
#
# COMPACT_ATOMS: atom_id res chain seq x y z
N MET A 1 4.56 -26.65 -7.47
CA MET A 1 4.21 -26.99 -6.07
C MET A 1 4.64 -25.82 -5.20
N SER A 2 3.93 -25.50 -4.11
CA SER A 2 4.29 -24.37 -3.25
C SER A 2 5.59 -24.68 -2.51
N ASP A 3 6.65 -23.90 -2.75
CA ASP A 3 7.95 -24.03 -2.07
C ASP A 3 7.97 -23.51 -0.63
N LEU A 4 6.79 -23.28 -0.04
CA LEU A 4 6.67 -22.84 1.33
C LEU A 4 6.92 -24.03 2.26
N THR A 5 7.68 -23.81 3.32
CA THR A 5 7.81 -24.82 4.39
C THR A 5 6.44 -25.14 4.98
N PRO A 6 6.24 -26.34 5.57
CA PRO A 6 4.97 -26.67 6.23
C PRO A 6 4.55 -25.63 7.28
N LYS A 7 5.51 -25.04 8.01
CA LYS A 7 5.26 -23.96 8.97
C LYS A 7 4.77 -22.68 8.28
N GLN A 8 5.35 -22.29 7.15
CA GLN A 8 4.88 -21.14 6.38
C GLN A 8 3.47 -21.36 5.83
N GLN A 9 3.17 -22.56 5.33
CA GLN A 9 1.83 -22.92 4.86
C GLN A 9 0.80 -22.83 6.00
N GLN A 10 1.14 -23.37 7.18
CA GLN A 10 0.30 -23.28 8.38
C GLN A 10 0.07 -21.82 8.81
N LEU A 11 1.12 -21.01 8.89
CA LEU A 11 1.01 -19.58 9.25
C LEU A 11 0.17 -18.81 8.24
N MET A 12 0.39 -19.04 6.94
CA MET A 12 -0.39 -18.43 5.87
C MET A 12 -1.87 -18.80 6.00
N GLY A 13 -2.19 -20.07 6.27
CA GLY A 13 -3.56 -20.52 6.50
C GLY A 13 -4.20 -19.89 7.73
N ALA A 14 -3.48 -19.82 8.85
CA ALA A 14 -3.96 -19.22 10.09
C ALA A 14 -4.27 -17.72 9.94
N TRP A 15 -3.36 -16.96 9.32
CA TRP A 15 -3.61 -15.54 9.04
C TRP A 15 -4.74 -15.34 8.03
N GLY A 16 -4.84 -16.21 7.02
CA GLY A 16 -5.96 -16.21 6.08
C GLY A 16 -7.31 -16.45 6.76
N ALA A 17 -7.36 -17.35 7.75
CA ALA A 17 -8.58 -17.60 8.55
C ALA A 17 -9.00 -16.37 9.37
N ILE A 18 -8.04 -15.67 9.99
CA ILE A 18 -8.33 -14.41 10.73
C ILE A 18 -8.85 -13.33 9.78
N HIS A 19 -8.20 -13.14 8.63
CA HIS A 19 -8.63 -12.16 7.62
C HIS A 19 -10.05 -12.45 7.12
N LYS A 20 -10.36 -13.72 6.85
CA LYS A 20 -11.68 -14.16 6.40
C LYS A 20 -12.73 -13.98 7.50
N GLY A 21 -12.49 -14.52 8.70
CA GLY A 21 -13.44 -14.45 9.81
C GLY A 21 -13.75 -13.02 10.27
N ALA A 22 -12.77 -12.12 10.23
CA ALA A 22 -13.02 -10.71 10.50
C ALA A 22 -13.84 -10.02 9.39
N GLY A 23 -13.76 -10.51 8.14
CA GLY A 23 -14.65 -10.08 7.05
C GLY A 23 -16.09 -10.55 7.26
N GLU A 24 -16.27 -11.83 7.61
CA GLU A 24 -17.59 -12.41 7.94
C GLU A 24 -18.24 -11.69 9.13
N ALA A 25 -17.45 -11.34 10.15
CA ALA A 25 -17.94 -10.55 11.28
C ALA A 25 -18.38 -9.13 10.87
N LEU A 26 -17.68 -8.47 9.95
CA LEU A 26 -18.10 -7.17 9.41
C LEU A 26 -19.42 -7.27 8.66
N GLU A 27 -19.57 -8.29 7.82
CA GLU A 27 -20.81 -8.54 7.09
C GLU A 27 -21.98 -8.83 8.04
N TRP A 28 -21.73 -9.64 9.07
CA TRP A 28 -22.74 -9.92 10.11
C TRP A 28 -23.15 -8.65 10.86
N ILE A 29 -22.21 -7.79 11.26
CA ILE A 29 -22.52 -6.50 11.91
C ILE A 29 -23.45 -5.68 11.01
N GLU A 30 -23.12 -5.53 9.73
CA GLU A 30 -23.94 -4.75 8.79
C GLU A 30 -25.34 -5.35 8.57
N GLN A 31 -25.51 -6.67 8.70
CA GLN A 31 -26.82 -7.33 8.59
C GLN A 31 -27.72 -7.12 9.80
N VAL A 32 -27.14 -7.07 11.01
CA VAL A 32 -27.93 -7.01 12.26
C VAL A 32 -28.02 -5.60 12.84
N ARG A 33 -27.12 -4.69 12.45
CA ARG A 33 -27.19 -3.27 12.83
C ARG A 33 -28.53 -2.68 12.40
N GLY A 34 -29.09 -1.76 13.19
CA GLY A 34 -30.47 -1.27 13.06
C GLY A 34 -31.55 -2.16 13.66
N ASN A 35 -31.34 -3.48 13.80
CA ASN A 35 -32.30 -4.40 14.43
C ASN A 35 -31.93 -4.82 15.86
N ALA A 36 -30.64 -4.71 16.21
CA ALA A 36 -30.14 -4.98 17.56
C ALA A 36 -29.48 -3.72 18.14
N ALA A 37 -30.14 -3.08 19.11
CA ALA A 37 -29.70 -1.82 19.68
C ALA A 37 -28.28 -1.89 20.30
N SER A 38 -27.93 -3.01 20.94
CA SER A 38 -26.59 -3.22 21.49
C SER A 38 -25.51 -3.32 20.42
N VAL A 39 -25.81 -3.95 19.28
CA VAL A 39 -24.86 -4.03 18.16
C VAL A 39 -24.74 -2.69 17.46
N GLU A 40 -25.85 -1.97 17.24
CA GLU A 40 -25.81 -0.64 16.62
C GLU A 40 -24.91 0.32 17.42
N ALA A 41 -25.04 0.31 18.76
CA ALA A 41 -24.24 1.18 19.63
C ALA A 41 -22.72 0.95 19.51
N GLU A 42 -22.29 -0.25 19.14
CA GLU A 42 -20.86 -0.61 19.02
C GLU A 42 -20.39 -0.82 17.58
N ALA A 43 -21.29 -0.79 16.59
CA ALA A 43 -21.03 -1.24 15.23
C ALA A 43 -19.81 -0.56 14.59
N ASP A 44 -19.73 0.77 14.71
CA ASP A 44 -18.63 1.54 14.12
C ASP A 44 -17.29 1.25 14.82
N GLY A 45 -17.28 1.13 16.15
CA GLY A 45 -16.07 0.81 16.93
C GLY A 45 -15.59 -0.63 16.75
N LEU A 46 -16.51 -1.59 16.67
CA LEU A 46 -16.23 -2.99 16.30
C LEU A 46 -15.73 -3.07 14.87
N GLY A 47 -16.39 -2.36 13.95
CA GLY A 47 -16.02 -2.30 12.55
C GLY A 47 -14.58 -1.84 12.36
N LEU A 48 -14.18 -0.74 13.00
CA LEU A 48 -12.82 -0.25 12.95
C LEU A 48 -11.80 -1.29 13.46
N ARG A 49 -12.06 -1.93 14.61
CA ARG A 49 -11.17 -2.96 15.17
C ARG A 49 -11.03 -4.17 14.25
N LEU A 50 -12.13 -4.63 13.65
CA LEU A 50 -12.14 -5.75 12.72
C LEU A 50 -11.37 -5.41 11.44
N ARG A 51 -11.55 -4.21 10.86
CA ARG A 51 -10.77 -3.77 9.69
C ARG A 51 -9.28 -3.70 9.97
N ARG A 52 -8.87 -3.21 11.15
CA ARG A 52 -7.46 -3.25 11.60
C ARG A 52 -6.93 -4.67 11.70
N ALA A 53 -7.72 -5.59 12.28
CA ALA A 53 -7.36 -6.99 12.37
C ALA A 53 -7.22 -7.63 10.97
N ARG A 54 -8.12 -7.33 10.03
CA ARG A 54 -8.03 -7.77 8.63
C ARG A 54 -6.76 -7.26 7.96
N ASN A 55 -6.48 -5.97 8.03
CA ASN A 55 -5.27 -5.37 7.47
C ASN A 55 -4.00 -6.03 8.01
N ARG A 56 -3.93 -6.22 9.34
CA ARG A 56 -2.80 -6.91 9.98
C ARG A 56 -2.68 -8.36 9.50
N ALA A 57 -3.77 -9.10 9.46
CA ALA A 57 -3.79 -10.49 9.01
C ALA A 57 -3.38 -10.62 7.54
N LYS A 58 -3.89 -9.77 6.64
CA LYS A 58 -3.51 -9.70 5.22
C LYS A 58 -2.00 -9.47 5.06
N ASN A 59 -1.45 -8.52 5.80
CA ASN A 59 -0.02 -8.22 5.75
C ASN A 59 0.85 -9.38 6.29
N LEU A 60 0.44 -10.00 7.40
CA LEU A 60 1.15 -11.14 7.98
C LEU A 60 1.05 -12.39 7.10
N GLN A 61 -0.10 -12.62 6.46
CA GLN A 61 -0.28 -13.69 5.49
C GLN A 61 0.67 -13.52 4.29
N ARG A 62 0.74 -12.31 3.72
CA ARG A 62 1.66 -11.98 2.61
C ARG A 62 3.13 -12.11 3.02
N SER A 63 3.47 -11.72 4.24
CA SER A 63 4.82 -11.88 4.79
C SER A 63 5.18 -13.36 4.94
N ALA A 64 4.27 -14.17 5.50
CA ALA A 64 4.47 -15.61 5.68
C ALA A 64 4.62 -16.37 4.35
N SER A 65 3.97 -15.89 3.28
CA SER A 65 4.09 -16.47 1.93
C SER A 65 5.33 -16.01 1.16
N SER A 66 6.12 -15.09 1.71
CA SER A 66 7.32 -14.59 1.06
C SER A 66 8.54 -15.44 1.44
N PRO A 67 9.46 -15.72 0.50
CA PRO A 67 10.71 -16.39 0.86
C PRO A 67 11.53 -15.52 1.81
N MET A 68 12.27 -16.15 2.72
CA MET A 68 13.24 -15.46 3.57
C MET A 68 14.30 -14.73 2.72
N ALA A 69 14.78 -13.60 3.20
CA ALA A 69 15.80 -12.79 2.55
C ALA A 69 16.91 -12.44 3.53
N VAL A 70 18.14 -12.36 3.03
CA VAL A 70 19.29 -11.80 3.74
C VAL A 70 19.61 -10.47 3.09
N GLY A 71 19.59 -9.39 3.88
CA GLY A 71 19.94 -8.04 3.41
C GLY A 71 21.38 -7.69 3.77
N PHE A 72 22.12 -7.11 2.82
CA PHE A 72 23.49 -6.65 3.03
C PHE A 72 23.50 -5.12 3.12
N PHE A 73 23.99 -4.60 4.25
CA PHE A 73 24.09 -3.17 4.53
C PHE A 73 25.51 -2.81 4.94
N GLY A 74 26.01 -1.64 4.51
CA GLY A 74 27.35 -1.18 4.86
C GLY A 74 27.91 -0.15 3.89
N LEU A 75 28.96 0.56 4.30
CA LEU A 75 29.58 1.65 3.55
C LEU A 75 30.32 1.17 2.28
N SER A 76 31.00 0.01 2.34
CA SER A 76 31.77 -0.51 1.21
C SER A 76 30.87 -1.14 0.15
N GLN A 77 30.59 -0.40 -0.93
CA GLN A 77 29.83 -0.92 -2.09
C GLN A 77 30.54 -2.10 -2.76
N ALA A 78 31.87 -2.02 -2.91
CA ALA A 78 32.67 -3.12 -3.48
C ALA A 78 32.58 -4.39 -2.60
N GLY A 79 32.64 -4.25 -1.27
CA GLY A 79 32.52 -5.37 -0.34
C GLY A 79 31.12 -6.02 -0.37
N LYS A 80 30.05 -5.22 -0.45
CA LYS A 80 28.68 -5.73 -0.64
C LYS A 80 28.54 -6.51 -1.95
N SER A 81 29.03 -5.93 -3.04
CA SER A 81 28.95 -6.55 -4.39
C SER A 81 29.73 -7.86 -4.43
N TYR A 82 30.91 -7.91 -3.78
CA TYR A 82 31.69 -9.12 -3.63
C TYR A 82 30.94 -10.21 -2.85
N LEU A 83 30.34 -9.88 -1.70
CA LEU A 83 29.58 -10.83 -0.89
C LEU A 83 28.35 -11.37 -1.63
N ILE A 84 27.61 -10.51 -2.32
CA ILE A 84 26.47 -10.93 -3.16
C ILE A 84 26.94 -11.89 -4.23
N SER A 85 28.03 -11.55 -4.94
CA SER A 85 28.58 -12.41 -5.98
C SER A 85 29.02 -13.76 -5.41
N ALA A 86 29.71 -13.79 -4.27
CA ALA A 86 30.16 -15.04 -3.66
C ALA A 86 29.01 -15.95 -3.21
N LEU A 87 27.85 -15.39 -2.85
CA LEU A 87 26.71 -16.15 -2.35
C LEU A 87 25.67 -16.51 -3.42
N ALA A 88 25.53 -15.68 -4.45
CA ALA A 88 24.45 -15.79 -5.43
C ALA A 88 24.93 -16.15 -6.84
N SER A 89 26.23 -16.08 -7.13
CA SER A 89 26.74 -16.44 -8.45
C SER A 89 26.60 -17.92 -8.75
N ASP A 90 26.58 -18.23 -10.04
CA ASP A 90 26.64 -19.59 -10.55
C ASP A 90 28.04 -20.23 -10.36
N ALA A 91 28.20 -21.46 -10.86
CA ALA A 91 29.47 -22.17 -10.82
C ALA A 91 30.62 -21.46 -11.57
N ASN A 92 30.30 -20.51 -12.45
CA ASN A 92 31.26 -19.71 -13.22
C ASN A 92 31.52 -18.35 -12.57
N GLY A 93 30.96 -18.08 -11.38
CA GLY A 93 31.14 -16.83 -10.67
C GLY A 93 30.37 -15.65 -11.28
N LYS A 94 29.33 -15.93 -12.07
CA LYS A 94 28.49 -14.91 -12.71
C LYS A 94 27.11 -14.82 -12.09
N LEU A 95 26.54 -13.61 -12.13
CA LEU A 95 25.19 -13.33 -11.67
C LEU A 95 24.27 -13.05 -12.87
N GLU A 96 23.97 -14.10 -13.61
CA GLU A 96 23.19 -14.05 -14.84
C GLU A 96 21.69 -14.27 -14.60
N SER A 97 20.85 -13.61 -15.37
CA SER A 97 19.40 -13.78 -15.37
C SER A 97 18.85 -13.80 -16.79
N ASN A 98 17.88 -14.66 -17.06
CA ASN A 98 17.24 -14.78 -18.36
C ASN A 98 15.98 -13.90 -18.44
N PHE A 99 15.99 -12.94 -19.35
CA PHE A 99 14.88 -12.05 -19.68
C PHE A 99 14.36 -12.39 -21.08
N GLY A 100 13.35 -13.26 -21.17
CA GLY A 100 12.68 -13.54 -22.45
C GLY A 100 13.59 -14.18 -23.51
N GLY A 101 14.58 -14.96 -23.09
CA GLY A 101 15.59 -15.58 -23.95
C GLY A 101 16.92 -14.83 -23.99
N GLN A 102 16.99 -13.59 -23.47
CA GLN A 102 18.24 -12.84 -23.36
C GLN A 102 18.88 -13.07 -21.99
N VAL A 103 20.14 -13.51 -21.97
CA VAL A 103 20.90 -13.68 -20.72
C VAL A 103 21.64 -12.38 -20.42
N LEU A 104 21.33 -11.77 -19.27
CA LEU A 104 21.98 -10.55 -18.78
C LEU A 104 22.77 -10.86 -17.51
N ASP A 105 24.05 -10.50 -17.52
CA ASP A 105 24.87 -10.43 -16.30
C ASP A 105 24.56 -9.14 -15.53
N PHE A 106 24.23 -9.26 -14.24
CA PHE A 106 23.86 -8.12 -13.40
C PHE A 106 24.98 -7.08 -13.29
N ILE A 107 26.23 -7.51 -13.07
CA ILE A 107 27.36 -6.61 -12.88
C ILE A 107 27.69 -5.90 -14.19
N GLN A 108 27.60 -6.58 -15.33
CA GLN A 108 28.00 -5.99 -16.61
C GLN A 108 26.90 -5.13 -17.23
N HIS A 109 25.63 -5.55 -17.12
CA HIS A 109 24.53 -4.95 -17.89
C HIS A 109 23.55 -4.14 -17.04
N VAL A 110 23.34 -4.50 -15.77
CA VAL A 110 22.32 -3.86 -14.92
C VAL A 110 22.96 -2.81 -14.01
N ASN A 111 24.06 -3.17 -13.34
CA ASN A 111 24.77 -2.30 -12.40
C ASN A 111 26.29 -2.26 -12.72
N PRO A 112 26.69 -1.69 -13.88
CA PRO A 112 28.07 -1.63 -14.32
C PRO A 112 28.98 -0.86 -13.36
N PRO A 113 30.23 -1.33 -13.14
CA PRO A 113 31.20 -0.60 -12.34
C PRO A 113 31.68 0.67 -13.08
N GLY A 114 31.42 1.84 -12.50
CA GLY A 114 31.90 3.14 -13.00
C GLY A 114 31.11 4.30 -12.41
N GLY A 115 31.77 5.43 -12.08
CA GLY A 115 31.10 6.66 -11.62
C GLY A 115 31.06 6.91 -10.10
N GLY A 116 31.71 6.09 -9.28
CA GLY A 116 31.88 6.34 -7.83
C GLY A 116 30.66 6.02 -6.94
N GLY A 117 29.60 5.43 -7.49
CA GLY A 117 28.39 4.98 -6.77
C GLY A 117 27.71 3.76 -7.42
N GLU A 118 26.54 3.35 -6.92
CA GLU A 118 25.69 2.35 -7.59
C GLU A 118 25.10 2.95 -8.87
N ALA A 119 25.17 2.23 -10.00
CA ALA A 119 24.59 2.68 -11.26
C ALA A 119 23.05 2.58 -11.26
N THR A 120 22.48 1.78 -10.34
CA THR A 120 21.03 1.63 -10.13
C THR A 120 20.62 2.07 -8.73
N GLY A 121 19.73 3.07 -8.62
CA GLY A 121 19.12 3.48 -7.34
C GLY A 121 18.02 2.54 -6.82
N LEU A 122 18.05 1.27 -7.23
CA LEU A 122 17.03 0.26 -6.92
C LEU A 122 17.60 -0.79 -5.96
N VAL A 123 16.81 -1.13 -4.94
CA VAL A 123 17.11 -2.29 -4.09
C VAL A 123 16.89 -3.56 -4.91
N THR A 124 17.97 -4.29 -5.19
CA THR A 124 17.92 -5.51 -6.00
C THR A 124 17.93 -6.74 -5.09
N ARG A 125 16.99 -7.66 -5.33
CA ARG A 125 16.93 -8.96 -4.66
C ARG A 125 17.15 -10.08 -5.67
N PHE A 126 18.12 -10.94 -5.40
CA PHE A 126 18.38 -12.14 -6.18
C PHE A 126 17.69 -13.36 -5.58
N SER A 127 17.32 -14.30 -6.44
CA SER A 127 16.83 -15.62 -6.04
C SER A 127 17.32 -16.66 -7.04
N HIS A 128 17.72 -17.83 -6.55
CA HIS A 128 17.97 -18.99 -7.42
C HIS A 128 16.67 -19.55 -8.02
N LYS A 129 15.51 -19.02 -7.63
CA LYS A 129 14.22 -19.36 -8.20
C LYS A 129 13.96 -18.47 -9.41
N SER A 130 14.05 -19.06 -10.59
CA SER A 130 13.57 -18.45 -11.81
C SER A 130 12.08 -18.78 -11.98
N THR A 131 11.25 -17.74 -12.03
CA THR A 131 9.89 -17.85 -12.54
C THR A 131 9.92 -17.32 -13.97
N PRO A 132 9.55 -18.12 -14.98
CA PRO A 132 9.49 -17.61 -16.34
C PRO A 132 8.44 -16.49 -16.42
N SER A 133 8.77 -15.44 -17.17
CA SER A 133 7.77 -14.42 -17.52
C SER A 133 6.57 -15.07 -18.20
N GLN A 134 5.37 -14.56 -17.91
CA GLN A 134 4.14 -14.99 -18.60
C GLN A 134 4.19 -14.67 -20.10
N ASP A 135 4.88 -13.60 -20.49
CA ASP A 135 5.14 -13.22 -21.89
C ASP A 135 6.64 -12.98 -22.10
N ALA A 136 7.26 -13.80 -22.95
CA ALA A 136 8.69 -13.66 -23.27
C ALA A 136 9.02 -12.33 -23.96
N SER A 137 8.06 -11.68 -24.61
CA SER A 137 8.21 -10.36 -25.23
C SER A 137 8.25 -9.23 -24.21
N TYR A 138 7.72 -9.47 -23.00
CA TYR A 138 7.68 -8.53 -21.89
C TYR A 138 8.21 -9.20 -20.61
N PRO A 139 9.53 -9.49 -20.56
CA PRO A 139 10.10 -10.31 -19.49
C PRO A 139 10.26 -9.60 -18.14
N VAL A 140 9.87 -8.32 -18.08
CA VAL A 140 9.93 -7.49 -16.87
C VAL A 140 8.53 -7.26 -16.36
N GLU A 141 8.20 -7.86 -15.22
CA GLU A 141 6.94 -7.65 -14.53
C GLU A 141 7.01 -6.41 -13.66
N LEU A 142 6.02 -5.52 -13.81
CA LEU A 142 5.88 -4.34 -12.97
C LEU A 142 4.74 -4.56 -11.98
N LYS A 143 5.02 -4.30 -10.71
CA LYS A 143 3.98 -4.22 -9.70
C LYS A 143 3.57 -2.76 -9.52
N LEU A 144 2.30 -2.48 -9.79
CA LEU A 144 1.75 -1.14 -9.60
C LEU A 144 1.47 -0.88 -8.12
N PHE A 145 1.50 0.40 -7.76
CA PHE A 145 0.93 0.85 -6.49
C PHE A 145 -0.58 0.77 -6.56
N SER A 146 -1.18 0.33 -5.46
CA SER A 146 -2.62 0.52 -5.24
C SER A 146 -2.93 2.01 -5.07
N GLU A 147 -4.19 2.37 -5.32
CA GLU A 147 -4.62 3.77 -5.21
C GLU A 147 -4.44 4.35 -3.80
N ILE A 148 -4.58 3.52 -2.76
CA ILE A 148 -4.34 3.94 -1.38
C ILE A 148 -2.85 4.12 -1.06
N GLU A 149 -1.97 3.36 -1.70
CA GLU A 149 -0.52 3.56 -1.56
C GLU A 149 -0.10 4.88 -2.21
N VAL A 150 -0.72 5.26 -3.34
CA VAL A 150 -0.55 6.60 -3.92
C VAL A 150 -0.98 7.68 -2.93
N ALA A 151 -2.15 7.54 -2.28
CA ALA A 151 -2.58 8.50 -1.26
C ALA A 151 -1.56 8.63 -0.12
N LYS A 152 -1.00 7.50 0.38
CA LYS A 152 0.03 7.52 1.43
C LYS A 152 1.30 8.27 1.00
N ILE A 153 1.77 8.03 -0.22
CA ILE A 153 2.95 8.69 -0.78
C ILE A 153 2.71 10.20 -0.86
N LEU A 154 1.55 10.63 -1.35
CA LEU A 154 1.22 12.05 -1.46
C LEU A 154 1.07 12.73 -0.09
N CYS A 155 0.48 12.04 0.89
CA CYS A 155 0.45 12.57 2.25
C CYS A 155 1.86 12.65 2.86
N ASN A 156 2.71 11.64 2.64
CA ASN A 156 4.10 11.67 3.11
C ASN A 156 4.85 12.86 2.50
N ALA A 157 4.75 13.06 1.19
CA ALA A 157 5.34 14.23 0.52
C ALA A 157 4.82 15.53 1.14
N TRP A 158 3.51 15.66 1.38
CA TRP A 158 2.94 16.82 2.06
C TRP A 158 3.57 17.06 3.44
N PHE A 159 3.70 16.04 4.28
CA PHE A 159 4.21 16.23 5.65
C PHE A 159 5.73 16.40 5.72
N GLU A 160 6.51 15.75 4.85
CA GLU A 160 7.98 15.74 4.92
C GLU A 160 8.65 16.80 4.04
N ASP A 161 8.08 17.10 2.86
CA ASP A 161 8.77 17.90 1.84
C ASP A 161 8.30 19.37 1.80
N PHE A 162 7.15 19.68 2.41
CA PHE A 162 6.60 21.02 2.40
C PHE A 162 6.93 21.81 3.67
N ASP A 163 7.19 23.11 3.50
CA ASP A 163 7.42 24.04 4.60
C ASP A 163 6.09 24.49 5.23
N HIS A 164 5.65 23.76 6.25
CA HIS A 164 4.42 24.04 7.00
C HIS A 164 4.49 25.31 7.84
N GLU A 165 5.68 25.88 8.09
CA GLU A 165 5.77 27.18 8.79
C GLU A 165 5.37 28.32 7.87
N ARG A 166 5.64 28.18 6.56
CA ARG A 166 5.25 29.15 5.54
C ARG A 166 3.84 28.95 5.02
N MET A 167 3.33 27.73 5.11
CA MET A 167 1.96 27.42 4.71
C MET A 167 1.06 27.43 5.93
N ASP A 168 0.23 28.47 6.04
CA ASP A 168 -0.79 28.61 7.10
C ASP A 168 -1.92 27.58 6.91
N TYR A 169 -1.59 26.30 7.12
CA TYR A 169 -2.50 25.18 7.03
C TYR A 169 -2.60 24.45 8.35
N SER A 170 -3.82 24.35 8.86
CA SER A 170 -4.18 23.49 9.97
C SER A 170 -5.51 22.82 9.69
N PHE A 171 -5.70 21.64 10.27
CA PHE A 171 -7.00 20.99 10.27
C PHE A 171 -7.95 21.78 11.15
N THR A 172 -9.10 22.17 10.61
CA THR A 172 -10.18 22.82 11.35
C THR A 172 -11.48 22.04 11.12
N GLU A 173 -12.40 22.09 12.07
CA GLU A 173 -13.72 21.47 11.92
C GLU A 173 -14.42 21.95 10.64
N GLN A 174 -14.32 23.24 10.31
CA GLN A 174 -14.89 23.80 9.09
C GLN A 174 -14.30 23.16 7.82
N ARG A 175 -12.98 22.97 7.75
CA ARG A 175 -12.31 22.32 6.61
C ARG A 175 -12.69 20.84 6.49
N ILE A 176 -12.76 20.16 7.63
CA ILE A 176 -13.19 18.75 7.71
C ILE A 176 -14.62 18.62 7.19
N GLN A 177 -15.53 19.45 7.69
CA GLN A 177 -16.92 19.43 7.28
C GLN A 177 -17.07 19.77 5.79
N ALA A 178 -16.37 20.79 5.31
CA ALA A 178 -16.37 21.16 3.89
C ALA A 178 -15.91 20.01 2.98
N ALA A 179 -14.88 19.24 3.38
CA ALA A 179 -14.40 18.09 2.62
C ALA A 179 -15.42 16.93 2.56
N LEU A 180 -16.35 16.85 3.53
CA LEU A 180 -17.36 15.80 3.61
C LEU A 180 -18.70 16.20 2.97
N ASN A 181 -19.07 17.48 3.02
CA ASN A 181 -20.39 17.98 2.61
C ASN A 181 -20.76 17.60 1.17
N ASP A 182 -19.81 17.69 0.25
CA ASP A 182 -20.04 17.37 -1.17
C ASP A 182 -20.46 15.91 -1.41
N PHE A 183 -20.26 15.04 -0.42
CA PHE A 183 -20.50 13.60 -0.51
C PHE A 183 -21.61 13.10 0.42
N GLU A 184 -22.34 14.00 1.07
CA GLU A 184 -23.44 13.61 1.96
C GLU A 184 -24.50 12.78 1.21
N GLY A 185 -24.87 11.62 1.78
CA GLY A 185 -25.86 10.72 1.20
C GLY A 185 -25.28 9.73 0.19
N GLN A 186 -24.03 9.90 -0.26
CA GLN A 186 -23.38 9.00 -1.21
C GLN A 186 -22.90 7.69 -0.57
N GLU A 187 -23.02 7.52 0.75
CA GLU A 187 -22.66 6.27 1.46
C GLU A 187 -23.44 5.05 0.96
N LYS A 188 -24.60 5.29 0.35
CA LYS A 188 -25.51 4.26 -0.18
C LYS A 188 -25.24 3.90 -1.65
N ASN A 189 -24.32 4.59 -2.31
CA ASN A 189 -23.98 4.31 -3.71
C ASN A 189 -23.33 2.93 -3.85
N GLN A 190 -23.32 2.41 -5.09
CA GLN A 190 -22.64 1.15 -5.38
C GLN A 190 -21.14 1.28 -5.13
N ALA A 191 -20.52 0.21 -4.63
CA ALA A 191 -19.07 0.17 -4.43
C ALA A 191 -18.33 0.34 -5.77
N GLN A 192 -17.30 1.17 -5.74
CA GLN A 192 -16.40 1.44 -6.86
C GLN A 192 -15.07 0.73 -6.62
N ALA A 193 -14.44 0.26 -7.69
CA ALA A 193 -13.12 -0.35 -7.59
C ALA A 193 -12.03 0.67 -7.20
N GLY A 194 -10.90 0.15 -6.72
CA GLY A 194 -9.69 0.91 -6.41
C GLY A 194 -9.42 1.14 -4.92
N VAL A 195 -10.44 1.48 -4.12
CA VAL A 195 -10.27 1.75 -2.68
C VAL A 195 -11.37 1.05 -1.89
N SER A 196 -10.98 0.20 -0.93
CA SER A 196 -11.90 -0.42 0.03
C SER A 196 -11.91 0.31 1.38
N SER A 197 -12.91 0.05 2.22
CA SER A 197 -12.93 0.59 3.59
C SER A 197 -11.72 0.13 4.41
N ASP A 198 -11.19 -1.07 4.15
CA ASP A 198 -9.97 -1.58 4.79
C ASP A 198 -8.75 -0.77 4.36
N ASP A 199 -8.68 -0.39 3.09
CA ASP A 199 -7.63 0.52 2.58
C ASP A 199 -7.71 1.89 3.25
N VAL A 200 -8.91 2.49 3.40
CA VAL A 200 -9.06 3.77 4.10
C VAL A 200 -8.61 3.66 5.56
N VAL A 201 -8.94 2.57 6.26
CA VAL A 201 -8.42 2.32 7.63
C VAL A 201 -6.90 2.17 7.63
N ALA A 202 -6.31 1.55 6.59
CA ALA A 202 -4.86 1.46 6.46
C ALA A 202 -4.19 2.81 6.19
N LEU A 203 -4.87 3.75 5.53
CA LEU A 203 -4.41 5.13 5.36
C LEU A 203 -4.55 5.91 6.68
N TRP A 204 -5.67 5.74 7.39
CA TRP A 204 -5.88 6.31 8.71
C TRP A 204 -4.76 5.91 9.67
N ASP A 205 -4.52 4.61 9.84
CA ASP A 205 -3.49 4.12 10.75
C ASP A 205 -2.08 4.58 10.35
N TYR A 206 -1.80 4.68 9.04
CA TYR A 206 -0.54 5.21 8.54
C TYR A 206 -0.33 6.67 8.93
N LEU A 207 -1.33 7.53 8.74
CA LEU A 207 -1.23 8.93 9.10
C LEU A 207 -1.16 9.12 10.61
N ARG A 208 -1.96 8.37 11.37
CA ARG A 208 -1.92 8.40 12.82
C ARG A 208 -0.55 7.96 13.36
N SER A 209 0.09 6.95 12.78
CA SER A 209 1.39 6.46 13.29
C SER A 209 2.55 7.41 13.00
N ASN A 210 2.50 8.13 11.88
CA ASN A 210 3.61 8.99 11.45
C ASN A 210 3.39 10.47 11.80
N TYR A 211 2.14 10.93 11.87
CA TYR A 211 1.76 12.35 11.96
C TYR A 211 0.70 12.60 13.05
N GLU A 212 0.70 11.81 14.13
CA GLU A 212 -0.35 11.78 15.17
C GLU A 212 -0.84 13.17 15.60
N LYS A 213 0.09 14.06 15.98
CA LYS A 213 -0.24 15.40 16.48
C LYS A 213 -0.95 16.24 15.42
N SER A 214 -0.47 16.19 14.19
CA SER A 214 -0.98 16.97 13.08
C SER A 214 -2.36 16.48 12.64
N THR A 215 -2.59 15.17 12.63
CA THR A 215 -3.82 14.58 12.08
C THR A 215 -4.90 14.27 13.11
N ARG A 216 -4.65 14.51 14.40
CA ARG A 216 -5.55 14.11 15.51
C ARG A 216 -6.99 14.57 15.34
N LEU A 217 -7.21 15.77 14.81
CA LEU A 217 -8.56 16.33 14.60
C LEU A 217 -9.39 15.56 13.57
N LEU A 218 -8.76 14.73 12.73
CA LEU A 218 -9.46 13.91 11.74
C LEU A 218 -10.14 12.67 12.36
N ASP A 219 -9.69 12.23 13.54
CA ASP A 219 -10.10 10.95 14.15
C ASP A 219 -11.59 10.87 14.47
N GLU A 220 -12.19 11.98 14.87
CA GLU A 220 -13.57 11.98 15.39
C GLU A 220 -14.62 12.07 14.27
N HIS A 221 -14.42 12.95 13.29
CA HIS A 221 -15.44 13.24 12.28
C HIS A 221 -15.06 12.82 10.86
N TYR A 222 -13.80 13.04 10.48
CA TYR A 222 -13.37 12.78 9.10
C TYR A 222 -13.27 11.28 8.81
N TRP A 223 -12.44 10.56 9.57
CA TRP A 223 -12.15 9.15 9.26
C TRP A 223 -13.37 8.23 9.32
N PRO A 224 -14.27 8.31 10.32
CA PRO A 224 -15.46 7.46 10.35
C PRO A 224 -16.36 7.63 9.11
N ARG A 225 -16.44 8.84 8.56
CA ARG A 225 -17.18 9.13 7.32
C ARG A 225 -16.39 8.71 6.08
N ALA A 226 -15.11 9.03 6.00
CA ALA A 226 -14.26 8.68 4.86
C ALA A 226 -14.19 7.15 4.63
N VAL A 227 -14.17 6.36 5.70
CA VAL A 227 -14.19 4.87 5.62
C VAL A 227 -15.47 4.34 4.96
N LYS A 228 -16.60 5.03 5.12
CA LYS A 228 -17.89 4.68 4.53
C LYS A 228 -18.04 5.25 3.11
N LEU A 229 -17.53 6.47 2.88
CA LEU A 229 -17.66 7.20 1.63
C LEU A 229 -16.70 6.76 0.54
N ALA A 230 -15.38 6.76 0.79
CA ALA A 230 -14.38 6.58 -0.26
C ALA A 230 -14.60 5.35 -1.16
N PRO A 231 -15.01 4.17 -0.64
CA PRO A 231 -15.25 3.00 -1.48
C PRO A 231 -16.45 3.14 -2.43
N ARG A 232 -17.25 4.19 -2.30
CA ARG A 232 -18.45 4.46 -3.11
C ARG A 232 -18.25 5.61 -4.12
N LEU A 233 -17.10 6.27 -4.06
CA LEU A 233 -16.76 7.44 -4.86
C LEU A 233 -15.89 7.05 -6.06
N ALA A 234 -16.05 7.76 -7.18
CA ALA A 234 -15.15 7.64 -8.32
C ALA A 234 -13.76 8.26 -8.02
N PRO A 235 -12.69 7.94 -8.80
CA PRO A 235 -11.34 8.45 -8.54
C PRO A 235 -11.24 9.98 -8.36
N ARG A 236 -11.97 10.76 -9.15
CA ARG A 236 -12.00 12.23 -9.05
C ARG A 236 -12.67 12.72 -7.76
N GLU A 237 -13.69 12.01 -7.30
CA GLU A 237 -14.40 12.32 -6.06
C GLU A 237 -13.55 11.92 -4.85
N ARG A 238 -12.85 10.78 -4.92
CA ARG A 238 -11.85 10.39 -3.92
C ARG A 238 -10.72 11.41 -3.80
N ALA A 239 -10.28 11.99 -4.93
CA ALA A 239 -9.28 13.06 -4.93
C ALA A 239 -9.72 14.24 -4.06
N LYS A 240 -10.97 14.69 -4.25
CA LYS A 240 -11.58 15.76 -3.46
C LYS A 240 -11.77 15.36 -2.00
N LEU A 241 -12.28 14.15 -1.73
CA LEU A 241 -12.44 13.65 -0.36
C LEU A 241 -11.11 13.66 0.41
N PHE A 242 -10.04 13.16 -0.22
CA PHE A 242 -8.71 13.08 0.38
C PHE A 242 -7.92 14.39 0.36
N SER A 243 -8.43 15.45 -0.29
CA SER A 243 -7.66 16.70 -0.44
C SER A 243 -7.28 17.34 0.88
N VAL A 244 -8.10 17.15 1.91
CA VAL A 244 -7.82 17.65 3.28
C VAL A 244 -6.54 17.06 3.86
N LEU A 245 -6.12 15.86 3.42
CA LEU A 245 -4.94 15.17 3.95
C LEU A 245 -3.62 15.82 3.52
N TRP A 246 -3.65 16.66 2.48
CA TRP A 246 -2.50 17.36 1.93
C TRP A 246 -2.76 18.85 1.73
N GLY A 247 -3.38 19.49 2.72
CA GLY A 247 -3.49 20.95 2.71
C GLY A 247 -4.62 21.52 1.86
N GLY A 248 -5.41 20.68 1.18
CA GLY A 248 -6.28 21.12 0.09
C GLY A 248 -5.51 21.60 -1.14
N GLN A 249 -4.21 21.26 -1.26
CA GLN A 249 -3.39 21.72 -2.37
C GLN A 249 -3.88 21.12 -3.69
N ALA A 250 -4.27 22.00 -4.62
CA ALA A 250 -4.77 21.62 -5.95
C ALA A 250 -3.77 20.74 -6.72
N PRO A 251 -2.46 21.07 -6.78
CA PRO A 251 -1.49 20.26 -7.52
C PRO A 251 -1.39 18.80 -7.04
N ILE A 252 -1.45 18.58 -5.71
CA ILE A 252 -1.41 17.23 -5.14
C ILE A 252 -2.73 16.48 -5.42
N THR A 253 -3.85 17.18 -5.31
CA THR A 253 -5.19 16.65 -5.61
C THR A 253 -5.31 16.21 -7.07
N ASP A 254 -4.83 17.04 -7.99
CA ASP A 254 -4.84 16.76 -9.42
C ASP A 254 -3.91 15.58 -9.75
N LEU A 255 -2.73 15.53 -9.14
CA LEU A 255 -1.80 14.41 -9.28
C LEU A 255 -2.44 13.10 -8.82
N TYR A 256 -3.08 13.08 -7.65
CA TYR A 256 -3.84 11.91 -7.19
C TYR A 256 -4.90 11.51 -8.22
N SER A 257 -5.69 12.46 -8.71
CA SER A 257 -6.74 12.17 -9.70
C SER A 257 -6.19 11.58 -11.00
N VAL A 258 -5.03 12.04 -11.47
CA VAL A 258 -4.38 11.53 -12.68
C VAL A 258 -3.91 10.10 -12.46
N LEU A 259 -3.22 9.84 -11.35
CA LEU A 259 -2.68 8.51 -11.02
C LEU A 259 -3.79 7.50 -10.75
N ALA A 260 -4.79 7.85 -9.95
CA ALA A 260 -5.96 7.02 -9.68
C ALA A 260 -6.76 6.72 -10.96
N GLY A 261 -6.92 7.71 -11.84
CA GLY A 261 -7.53 7.51 -13.15
C GLY A 261 -6.72 6.60 -14.08
N ALA A 262 -5.38 6.64 -13.99
CA ALA A 262 -4.53 5.71 -14.72
C ALA A 262 -4.66 4.27 -14.20
N LEU A 263 -4.69 4.08 -12.87
CA LEU A 263 -4.94 2.77 -12.25
C LEU A 263 -6.30 2.21 -12.65
N GLN A 264 -7.33 3.05 -12.72
CA GLN A 264 -8.65 2.62 -13.20
C GLN A 264 -8.62 2.11 -14.64
N ARG A 265 -7.91 2.79 -15.55
CA ARG A 265 -7.74 2.33 -16.95
C ARG A 265 -6.94 1.03 -17.05
N LEU A 266 -6.05 0.79 -16.10
CA LEU A 266 -5.26 -0.44 -15.98
C LEU A 266 -6.01 -1.54 -15.20
N GLY A 267 -7.27 -1.33 -14.83
CA GLY A 267 -8.10 -2.32 -14.15
C GLY A 267 -7.80 -2.52 -12.66
N HIS A 268 -7.07 -1.60 -12.03
CA HIS A 268 -6.62 -1.69 -10.64
C HIS A 268 -5.83 -3.00 -10.35
N ALA A 269 -5.03 -3.44 -11.34
CA ALA A 269 -4.20 -4.64 -11.30
C ALA A 269 -3.22 -4.70 -10.13
#